data_AF-A0A9W3LI95-F1
#
_entry.id   AF-A0A9W3LI95-F1
#
_cell.length_a   1.000
_cell.length_b   1.000
_cell.length_c   1.000
_cell.angle_alpha   90.00
_cell.angle_beta   90.00
_cell.angle_gamma   90.00
#
_symmetry.space_group_name_H-M   'P 1'
#
loop_
_entity.id
_entity.type
_entity.pdbx_description
1 polymer ?
#
loop_
_entity_poly.entity_id
_entity_poly.type
_entity_poly.pdbx_seq_one_letter_code
_entity_poly.pdbx_strand_id
1 'polypeptide(L)'
;MAVGHVDEIINFVPIENEKGFKLLVASPLTTYNILENSRNEGYGDAVLFKGFRKEVSPKSDSAEVTINEILSDDKLRKDNETFQRYMNLNINILKDELALVESDIVHVPVPF
;
A
#
# COMPACT_ATOMS: atom_id res chain seq x y z
N MET A 1 11.79 -6.85 -0.74
CA MET A 1 11.15 -7.38 0.48
C MET A 1 12.26 -7.94 1.36
N ALA A 2 12.24 -7.64 2.67
CA ALA A 2 13.28 -8.11 3.57
C ALA A 2 13.13 -9.61 3.89
N VAL A 3 11.88 -10.12 3.90
CA VAL A 3 11.57 -11.54 4.08
C VAL A 3 11.47 -12.26 2.74
N GLY A 4 10.76 -11.69 1.76
CA GLY A 4 10.73 -12.23 0.40
C GLY A 4 9.59 -13.22 0.15
N HIS A 5 8.52 -13.17 0.94
CA HIS A 5 7.38 -14.06 0.79
C HIS A 5 6.24 -13.43 -0.01
N VAL A 6 5.49 -14.29 -0.72
CA VAL A 6 4.40 -13.85 -1.60
C VAL A 6 3.20 -13.30 -0.79
N ASP A 7 2.98 -13.81 0.42
CA ASP A 7 1.89 -13.36 1.31
C ASP A 7 2.08 -11.92 1.81
N GLU A 8 3.27 -11.33 1.66
CA GLU A 8 3.52 -9.92 1.96
C GLU A 8 2.79 -8.98 0.97
N ILE A 9 2.41 -9.47 -0.22
CA ILE A 9 1.92 -8.62 -1.31
C ILE A 9 0.64 -9.12 -2.00
N ILE A 10 0.28 -10.40 -1.84
CA ILE A 10 -0.84 -11.04 -2.54
C ILE A 10 -1.71 -11.84 -1.55
N ASN A 11 -3.03 -11.72 -1.69
CA ASN A 11 -3.99 -12.58 -0.99
C ASN A 11 -5.23 -12.83 -1.87
N PHE A 12 -5.98 -13.91 -1.60
CA PHE A 12 -7.23 -14.21 -2.29
C PHE A 12 -8.37 -14.27 -1.28
N VAL A 13 -9.46 -13.57 -1.56
CA VAL A 13 -10.67 -13.57 -0.72
C VAL A 13 -11.87 -14.10 -1.49
N PRO A 14 -12.72 -14.92 -0.86
CA PRO A 14 -13.89 -15.48 -1.53
C PRO A 14 -14.96 -14.42 -1.80
N ILE A 15 -15.63 -14.53 -2.94
CA ILE A 15 -16.81 -13.72 -3.28
C ILE A 15 -17.73 -14.50 -4.23
N GLU A 16 -19.01 -14.15 -4.25
CA GLU A 16 -19.96 -14.65 -5.25
C GLU A 16 -19.75 -13.94 -6.60
N ASN A 17 -18.82 -14.45 -7.41
CA ASN A 17 -18.62 -14.09 -8.82
C ASN A 17 -18.25 -15.33 -9.65
N GLU A 18 -18.02 -15.16 -10.96
CA GLU A 18 -17.66 -16.26 -11.87
C GLU A 18 -16.42 -17.05 -11.42
N LYS A 19 -15.41 -16.36 -10.87
CA LYS A 19 -14.14 -16.96 -10.43
C LYS A 19 -14.15 -17.44 -8.97
N GLY A 20 -15.18 -17.12 -8.19
CA GLY A 20 -15.29 -17.40 -6.76
C GLY A 20 -14.38 -16.57 -5.85
N PHE A 21 -13.61 -15.60 -6.39
CA PHE A 21 -12.65 -14.82 -5.60
C PHE A 21 -12.38 -13.40 -6.14
N LYS A 22 -11.74 -12.60 -5.30
CA LYS A 22 -10.93 -11.42 -5.68
C LYS A 22 -9.47 -11.63 -5.28
N LEU A 23 -8.59 -11.14 -6.13
CA LEU A 23 -7.16 -11.01 -5.82
C LEU A 23 -6.93 -9.67 -5.10
N LEU A 24 -6.42 -9.70 -3.88
CA LEU A 24 -5.94 -8.53 -3.15
C LEU A 24 -4.44 -8.34 -3.43
N VAL A 25 -4.05 -7.13 -3.81
CA VAL A 25 -2.65 -6.79 -4.06
C VAL A 25 -2.25 -5.53 -3.32
N ALA A 26 -1.12 -5.56 -2.63
CA ALA A 26 -0.54 -4.37 -2.01
C ALA A 26 -0.25 -3.30 -3.08
N SER A 27 -0.61 -2.05 -2.80
CA SER A 27 -0.44 -0.93 -3.74
C SER A 27 -0.02 0.36 -3.03
N PRO A 28 1.27 0.71 -3.13
CA PRO A 28 1.75 2.03 -2.74
C PRO A 28 1.03 3.16 -3.46
N LEU A 29 0.75 3.01 -4.76
CA LEU A 29 0.05 4.03 -5.54
C LEU A 29 -1.32 4.35 -4.95
N THR A 30 -2.06 3.33 -4.52
CA THR A 30 -3.37 3.51 -3.88
C THR A 30 -3.24 4.28 -2.56
N THR A 31 -2.20 4.00 -1.76
CA THR A 31 -1.91 4.79 -0.54
C THR A 31 -1.68 6.26 -0.87
N TYR A 32 -0.78 6.56 -1.81
CA TYR A 32 -0.47 7.95 -2.17
C TYR A 32 -1.70 8.67 -2.72
N ASN A 33 -2.52 8.02 -3.54
CA ASN A 33 -3.77 8.63 -4.03
C ASN A 33 -4.74 8.98 -2.88
N ILE A 34 -4.90 8.10 -1.88
CA ILE A 34 -5.75 8.37 -0.71
C ILE A 34 -5.19 9.54 0.12
N LEU A 35 -3.88 9.58 0.34
CA LEU A 35 -3.23 10.64 1.10
C LEU A 35 -3.32 11.99 0.37
N GLU A 36 -3.07 12.01 -0.95
CA GLU A 36 -3.19 13.20 -1.79
C GLU A 36 -4.63 13.75 -1.80
N ASN A 37 -5.63 12.88 -1.95
CA ASN A 37 -7.03 13.26 -1.86
C ASN A 37 -7.36 13.84 -0.47
N SER A 38 -6.91 13.19 0.60
CA SER A 38 -7.13 13.66 1.97
C SER A 38 -6.50 15.04 2.20
N ARG A 39 -5.29 15.28 1.69
CA ARG A 39 -4.65 16.61 1.73
C ARG A 39 -5.48 17.65 0.98
N ASN A 40 -5.96 17.32 -0.22
CA ASN A 40 -6.78 18.22 -1.04
C ASN A 40 -8.13 18.56 -0.39
N GLU A 41 -8.67 17.66 0.43
CA GLU A 41 -9.86 17.87 1.24
C GLU A 41 -9.61 18.70 2.52
N GLY A 42 -8.36 19.09 2.79
CA GLY A 42 -7.98 19.92 3.93
C GLY A 42 -7.44 19.16 5.14
N TYR A 43 -7.23 17.84 5.03
CA TYR A 43 -6.74 16.99 6.12
C TYR A 43 -5.22 16.78 6.11
N GLY A 44 -4.44 17.65 5.47
CA GLY A 44 -2.98 17.50 5.36
C GLY A 44 -2.25 17.39 6.71
N ASP A 45 -2.79 17.97 7.77
CA ASP A 45 -2.21 17.94 9.12
C ASP A 45 -2.74 16.77 9.98
N ALA A 46 -3.53 15.87 9.40
CA ALA A 46 -3.97 14.66 10.09
C ALA A 46 -2.74 13.78 10.43
N VAL A 47 -2.66 13.37 11.70
CA VAL A 47 -1.51 12.64 12.24
C VAL A 47 -1.75 11.14 12.16
N LEU A 48 -0.90 10.43 11.41
CA LEU A 48 -0.80 8.97 11.44
C LEU A 48 0.00 8.53 12.68
N PHE A 49 -0.25 7.30 13.13
CA PHE A 49 0.46 6.67 14.25
C PHE A 49 0.43 7.48 15.57
N LYS A 50 -0.65 8.22 15.82
CA LYS A 50 -0.84 8.98 17.06
C LYS A 50 -0.64 8.12 18.32
N GLY A 51 0.26 8.56 19.21
CA GLY A 51 0.59 7.86 20.44
C GLY A 51 1.53 6.65 20.28
N PHE A 52 1.98 6.33 19.07
CA PHE A 52 2.94 5.25 18.83
C PHE A 52 4.38 5.76 18.80
N ARG A 53 5.33 4.86 19.06
CA ARG A 53 6.77 5.11 19.04
C ARG A 53 7.44 4.17 18.05
N LYS A 54 8.54 4.60 17.42
CA LYS A 54 9.18 3.84 16.32
C LYS A 54 9.67 2.44 16.74
N GLU A 55 10.00 2.28 18.02
CA GLU A 55 10.40 1.02 18.63
C GLU A 55 9.72 0.83 19.98
N VAL A 56 9.67 -0.43 20.47
CA VAL A 56 9.12 -0.86 21.77
C VAL A 56 10.02 -0.44 22.96
N SER A 57 10.69 0.70 22.83
CA SER A 57 11.54 1.30 23.87
C SER A 57 10.94 2.65 24.29
N PRO A 58 10.86 2.95 25.60
CA PRO A 58 10.42 4.27 26.09
C PRO A 58 11.31 5.44 25.62
N LYS A 59 12.50 5.15 25.09
CA LYS A 59 13.48 6.15 24.63
C LYS A 59 13.49 6.38 23.11
N SER A 60 12.72 5.62 22.33
CA SER A 60 12.65 5.78 20.87
C SER A 60 12.02 7.13 20.46
N ASP A 61 12.09 7.48 19.19
CA ASP A 61 11.38 8.66 18.70
C ASP A 61 9.87 8.40 18.59
N SER A 62 9.10 9.49 18.55
CA SER A 62 7.70 9.44 18.13
C SER A 62 7.59 8.82 16.73
N ALA A 63 6.56 8.00 16.51
CA ALA A 63 6.21 7.50 15.18
C ALA A 63 5.18 8.42 14.49
N GLU A 64 4.71 9.47 15.16
CA GLU A 64 3.75 10.41 14.62
C GLU A 64 4.31 11.12 13.38
N VAL A 65 3.50 11.17 12.33
CA VAL A 65 3.80 11.85 11.08
C VAL A 65 2.50 12.32 10.45
N THR A 66 2.50 13.53 9.90
CA THR A 66 1.34 14.10 9.20
C THR A 66 1.26 13.60 7.76
N ILE A 67 0.07 13.70 7.16
CA ILE A 67 -0.10 13.42 5.73
C ILE A 67 0.83 14.31 4.88
N ASN A 68 0.94 15.59 5.22
CA ASN A 68 1.83 16.53 4.53
C ASN A 68 3.31 16.09 4.60
N GLU A 69 3.77 15.64 5.75
CA GLU A 69 5.14 15.14 5.92
C GLU A 69 5.40 13.89 5.07
N ILE A 70 4.49 12.89 5.10
CA ILE A 70 4.60 11.69 4.25
C ILE A 70 4.67 12.07 2.77
N LEU A 71 3.77 12.94 2.31
CA LEU A 71 3.69 13.32 0.89
C LEU A 71 4.89 14.15 0.43
N SER A 72 5.60 14.80 1.36
CA SER A 72 6.81 15.59 1.12
C SER A 72 8.12 14.79 1.19
N ASP A 73 8.08 13.53 1.63
CA ASP A 73 9.26 12.67 1.68
C ASP A 73 9.56 12.07 0.29
N ASP A 74 10.40 12.76 -0.46
CA ASP A 74 10.81 12.36 -1.81
C ASP A 74 11.49 10.98 -1.85
N LYS A 75 12.23 10.62 -0.78
CA LYS A 75 12.89 9.32 -0.72
C LYS A 75 11.84 8.22 -0.56
N LEU A 76 10.93 8.38 0.40
CA LEU A 76 9.84 7.43 0.64
C LEU A 76 8.98 7.27 -0.62
N ARG A 77 8.67 8.38 -1.31
CA ARG A 77 7.92 8.36 -2.57
C ARG A 77 8.65 7.55 -3.64
N LYS A 78 9.93 7.80 -3.87
CA LYS A 78 10.73 7.11 -4.88
C LYS A 78 10.88 5.61 -4.61
N ASP A 79 11.06 5.23 -3.35
CA ASP A 79 11.12 3.83 -2.95
C ASP A 79 9.77 3.14 -3.22
N ASN A 80 8.66 3.78 -2.85
CA ASN A 80 7.30 3.28 -3.08
C ASN A 80 6.93 3.19 -4.56
N GLU A 81 7.35 4.14 -5.40
CA GLU A 81 7.20 4.05 -6.86
C GLU A 81 7.96 2.84 -7.43
N THR A 82 9.15 2.55 -6.88
CA THR A 82 9.93 1.36 -7.27
C THR A 82 9.20 0.09 -6.87
N PHE A 83 8.68 0.01 -5.64
CA PHE A 83 7.91 -1.15 -5.18
C PHE A 83 6.62 -1.34 -5.97
N GLN A 84 5.90 -0.27 -6.33
CA GLN A 84 4.73 -0.36 -7.18
C GLN A 84 5.07 -0.94 -8.57
N ARG A 85 6.23 -0.62 -9.14
CA ARG A 85 6.68 -1.25 -10.40
C ARG A 85 6.86 -2.76 -10.23
N TYR A 86 7.44 -3.23 -9.13
CA TYR A 86 7.54 -4.66 -8.85
C TYR A 86 6.17 -5.32 -8.63
N MET A 87 5.23 -4.64 -7.97
CA MET A 87 3.85 -5.13 -7.85
C MET A 87 3.20 -5.27 -9.23
N ASN A 88 3.34 -4.27 -10.10
CA ASN A 88 2.76 -4.28 -11.44
C ASN A 88 3.30 -5.44 -12.30
N LEU A 89 4.59 -5.78 -12.18
CA LEU A 89 5.16 -6.94 -12.87
C LEU A 89 4.49 -8.24 -12.44
N ASN A 90 4.31 -8.45 -11.13
CA ASN A 90 3.66 -9.66 -10.60
C ASN A 90 2.17 -9.69 -10.94
N ILE A 91 1.47 -8.55 -10.88
CA ILE A 91 0.07 -8.43 -11.27
C ILE A 91 -0.12 -8.83 -12.73
N ASN A 92 0.75 -8.36 -13.64
CA ASN A 92 0.66 -8.73 -15.06
C ASN A 92 0.84 -10.23 -15.27
N ILE A 93 1.81 -10.85 -14.59
CA ILE A 93 2.00 -12.31 -14.62
C ILE A 93 0.73 -13.02 -14.14
N LEU A 94 0.15 -12.60 -13.01
CA LEU A 94 -1.07 -13.22 -12.48
C LEU A 94 -2.27 -13.02 -13.41
N LYS A 95 -2.38 -11.88 -14.07
CA LYS A 95 -3.43 -11.61 -15.05
C LYS A 95 -3.34 -12.57 -16.24
N ASP A 96 -2.14 -12.77 -16.76
CA ASP A 96 -1.92 -13.65 -17.90
C ASP A 96 -2.15 -15.13 -17.51
N GLU A 97 -1.56 -15.58 -16.40
CA GLU A 97 -1.58 -17.00 -15.99
C GLU A 97 -2.93 -17.46 -15.40
N LEU A 98 -3.69 -16.55 -14.78
CA LEU A 98 -4.98 -16.87 -14.15
C LEU A 98 -6.16 -16.26 -14.91
N ALA A 99 -5.92 -15.70 -16.11
CA ALA A 99 -6.89 -15.00 -16.93
C ALA A 99 -7.68 -13.93 -16.15
N LEU A 100 -7.00 -13.16 -15.30
CA LEU A 100 -7.62 -12.10 -14.50
C LEU A 100 -7.77 -10.82 -15.32
N VAL A 101 -8.89 -10.14 -15.10
CA VAL A 101 -9.12 -8.77 -15.55
C VAL A 101 -9.05 -7.82 -14.36
N GLU A 102 -8.95 -6.52 -14.61
CA GLU A 102 -8.88 -5.53 -13.51
C GLU A 102 -10.05 -5.63 -12.54
N SER A 103 -11.24 -6.00 -13.02
CA SER A 103 -12.39 -6.19 -12.15
C SER A 103 -12.22 -7.37 -11.18
N ASP A 104 -11.26 -8.27 -11.35
CA ASP A 104 -10.98 -9.35 -10.40
C ASP A 104 -10.02 -8.95 -9.29
N ILE A 105 -9.41 -7.76 -9.39
CA ILE A 105 -8.31 -7.30 -8.56
C ILE A 105 -8.78 -6.16 -7.66
N VAL A 106 -8.33 -6.16 -6.41
CA VAL A 106 -8.50 -5.07 -5.46
C VAL A 106 -7.12 -4.60 -5.03
N HIS A 107 -6.79 -3.35 -5.34
CA HIS A 107 -5.58 -2.70 -4.88
C HIS A 107 -5.77 -2.22 -3.43
N VAL A 108 -4.98 -2.77 -2.52
CA VAL A 108 -5.03 -2.46 -1.09
C VAL A 108 -3.98 -1.37 -0.79
N PRO A 109 -4.34 -0.27 -0.12
CA PRO A 109 -3.37 0.78 0.22
C PRO A 109 -2.35 0.27 1.23
N VAL A 110 -1.12 0.05 0.76
CA VAL A 110 0.03 -0.35 1.58
C VAL A 110 1.28 0.41 1.07
N PRO A 111 1.84 1.36 1.85
CA PRO A 111 3.19 1.86 1.60
C PRO A 111 4.26 0.90 2.14
N PHE A 112 5.47 0.95 1.59
CA PHE A 112 6.64 0.17 2.00
C PHE A 112 7.86 1.05 2.25
#